data_AF-A0A7K1J6M5-F1
#
_entry.id   AF-A0A7K1J6M5-F1
#
_cell.length_a   1.000
_cell.length_b   1.000
_cell.length_c   1.000
_cell.angle_alpha   90.00
_cell.angle_beta   90.00
_cell.angle_gamma   90.00
#
_symmetry.space_group_name_H-M   'P 1'
#
loop_
_entity.id
_entity.type
_entity.pdbx_description
1 polymer ?
#
loop_
_entity_poly.entity_id
_entity_poly.type
_entity_poly.pdbx_seq_one_letter_code
_entity_poly.pdbx_strand_id
1 'polypeptide(L)'
;MLTVDGEPVEDISTATTTNTFPIYKSAAVAKIQGVYLKKTDSTAPTLLLPDAVFDLQRWDGTQYVHDRTITTSSTAASVVDKLECGTAYRLTETQAPVDYNLDSTPYEFALKACEAPTGLKPDGWHGVEHITMDTITRTNQRIPVKHTMPTTGQGLILILLLGISLTTMIGGIIILARTSRR
;
A
#
# COMPACT_ATOMS: atom_id res chain seq x y z
N MET A 1 56.60 -29.40 47.41
CA MET A 1 55.85 -30.63 47.10
C MET A 1 55.04 -30.97 48.32
N LEU A 2 53.71 -30.85 48.23
CA LEU A 2 52.79 -31.07 49.36
C LEU A 2 52.56 -32.58 49.50
N THR A 3 52.95 -33.12 50.64
CA THR A 3 52.72 -34.52 51.06
C THR A 3 51.79 -34.51 52.26
N VAL A 4 50.72 -35.30 52.19
CA VAL A 4 49.89 -35.65 53.35
C VAL A 4 50.08 -37.14 53.57
N ASP A 5 50.56 -37.52 54.76
CA ASP A 5 50.83 -38.90 55.20
C ASP A 5 51.87 -39.70 54.41
N GLY A 6 52.79 -39.03 53.70
CA GLY A 6 53.99 -39.67 53.13
C GLY A 6 53.80 -40.41 51.80
N GLU A 7 52.61 -40.36 51.21
CA GLU A 7 52.35 -40.76 49.82
C GLU A 7 52.39 -39.51 48.90
N PRO A 8 52.93 -39.59 47.67
CA PRO A 8 52.89 -38.48 46.73
C PRO A 8 51.44 -38.28 46.23
N VAL A 9 50.87 -37.10 46.46
CA VAL A 9 49.55 -36.73 45.92
C VAL A 9 49.74 -36.33 44.46
N GLU A 10 49.57 -37.28 43.54
CA GLU A 10 49.36 -36.99 42.13
C GLU A 10 47.92 -36.48 41.92
N ASP A 11 47.82 -35.34 41.25
CA ASP A 11 46.60 -34.76 40.66
C ASP A 11 45.64 -34.01 41.61
N ILE A 12 45.93 -32.72 41.86
CA ILE A 12 44.89 -31.75 42.20
C ILE A 12 44.40 -31.13 40.89
N SER A 13 43.35 -31.74 40.32
CA SER A 13 42.58 -31.14 39.23
C SER A 13 41.90 -29.86 39.73
N THR A 14 42.59 -28.73 39.60
CA THR A 14 41.96 -27.42 39.72
C THR A 14 41.19 -27.16 38.44
N ALA A 15 39.99 -27.72 38.34
CA ALA A 15 39.03 -27.40 37.29
C ALA A 15 38.67 -25.91 37.37
N THR A 16 39.40 -25.08 36.62
CA THR A 16 39.07 -23.68 36.41
C THR A 16 38.28 -23.60 35.12
N THR A 17 36.96 -23.83 35.19
CA THR A 17 36.06 -23.54 34.08
C THR A 17 35.79 -22.04 34.07
N THR A 18 36.68 -21.27 33.46
CA THR A 18 36.37 -19.89 33.09
C THR A 18 35.46 -19.92 31.88
N ASN A 19 34.15 -19.89 32.10
CA ASN A 19 33.18 -19.61 31.05
C ASN A 19 33.24 -18.12 30.72
N THR A 20 34.16 -17.73 29.85
CA THR A 20 34.16 -16.41 29.24
C THR A 20 32.99 -16.36 28.25
N PHE A 21 31.91 -15.69 28.62
CA PHE A 21 30.86 -15.33 27.66
C PHE A 21 31.34 -14.10 26.87
N PRO A 22 31.65 -14.22 25.57
CA PRO A 22 31.83 -13.02 24.76
C PRO A 22 30.52 -12.21 24.79
N ILE A 23 30.61 -10.94 25.18
CA ILE A 23 29.50 -10.00 25.04
C ILE A 23 29.29 -9.79 23.54
N TYR A 24 28.34 -10.50 22.95
CA TYR A 24 27.91 -10.24 21.58
C TYR A 24 27.17 -8.91 21.57
N LYS A 25 27.74 -7.92 20.86
CA LYS A 25 27.10 -6.71 20.33
C LYS A 25 25.92 -6.19 21.15
N SER A 26 26.11 -5.05 21.78
CA SER A 26 25.02 -4.09 22.02
C SER A 26 24.37 -3.72 20.68
N ALA A 27 23.40 -4.52 20.23
CA ALA A 27 22.46 -4.18 19.18
C ALA A 27 21.10 -4.08 19.86
N ALA A 28 20.66 -2.86 20.14
CA ALA A 28 19.26 -2.63 20.42
C ALA A 28 18.48 -2.98 19.14
N VAL A 29 17.96 -4.20 19.05
CA VAL A 29 17.02 -4.56 17.99
C VAL A 29 15.69 -3.95 18.39
N ALA A 30 15.34 -2.81 17.81
CA ALA A 30 14.00 -2.25 17.96
C ALA A 30 12.99 -3.25 17.38
N LYS A 31 12.15 -3.85 18.24
CA LYS A 31 11.06 -4.72 17.81
C LYS A 31 10.00 -3.85 17.13
N ILE A 32 10.00 -3.82 15.79
CA ILE A 32 9.01 -3.07 15.01
C ILE A 32 7.76 -3.93 14.86
N GLN A 33 6.67 -3.60 15.53
CA GLN A 33 5.40 -4.30 15.36
C GLN A 33 4.63 -3.66 14.21
N GLY A 34 4.40 -4.39 13.13
CA GLY A 34 3.81 -3.80 11.94
C GLY A 34 3.57 -4.79 10.82
N VAL A 35 3.12 -4.27 9.68
CA VAL A 35 2.93 -4.98 8.41
C VAL A 35 3.50 -4.15 7.26
N TYR A 36 3.78 -4.80 6.15
CA TYR A 36 4.12 -4.13 4.89
C TYR A 36 2.87 -4.03 4.02
N LEU A 37 2.54 -2.82 3.56
CA LEU A 37 1.46 -2.61 2.60
C LEU A 37 2.05 -2.52 1.18
N LYS A 38 1.61 -3.41 0.30
CA LYS A 38 1.86 -3.34 -1.14
C LYS A 38 0.59 -3.04 -1.89
N LYS A 39 0.68 -2.10 -2.84
CA LYS A 39 -0.37 -1.79 -3.78
C LYS A 39 0.05 -2.20 -5.17
N THR A 40 -0.75 -3.04 -5.82
CA THR A 40 -0.41 -3.61 -7.12
C THR A 40 -1.53 -3.48 -8.13
N ASP A 41 -1.18 -3.68 -9.40
CA ASP A 41 -2.15 -3.84 -10.48
C ASP A 41 -2.81 -5.23 -10.40
N SER A 42 -4.13 -5.28 -10.61
CA SER A 42 -4.89 -6.54 -10.58
C SER A 42 -4.48 -7.56 -11.64
N THR A 43 -3.93 -7.10 -12.76
CA THR A 43 -3.49 -7.91 -13.91
C THR A 43 -1.97 -8.09 -13.98
N ALA A 44 -1.21 -7.23 -13.31
CA ALA A 44 0.24 -7.28 -13.20
C ALA A 44 0.68 -7.22 -11.73
N PRO A 45 0.66 -8.35 -10.99
CA PRO A 45 0.86 -8.35 -9.53
C PRO A 45 2.26 -7.93 -9.07
N THR A 46 3.22 -7.80 -9.98
CA THR A 46 4.57 -7.29 -9.72
C THR A 46 4.69 -5.77 -9.90
N LEU A 47 3.70 -5.14 -10.55
CA LEU A 47 3.68 -3.70 -10.76
C LEU A 47 3.17 -3.00 -9.50
N LEU A 48 4.05 -2.26 -8.83
CA LEU A 48 3.70 -1.43 -7.68
C LEU A 48 3.04 -0.13 -8.12
N LEU A 49 1.99 0.27 -7.39
CA LEU A 49 1.23 1.49 -7.65
C LEU A 49 1.49 2.51 -6.54
N PRO A 50 2.21 3.62 -6.84
CA PRO A 50 2.38 4.72 -5.89
C PRO A 50 1.10 5.55 -5.73
N ASP A 51 1.10 6.43 -4.75
CA ASP A 51 0.12 7.51 -4.56
C ASP A 51 -1.33 7.05 -4.26
N ALA A 52 -1.54 5.75 -3.99
CA ALA A 52 -2.77 5.29 -3.35
C ALA A 52 -2.77 5.73 -1.89
N VAL A 53 -3.91 6.24 -1.41
CA VAL A 53 -4.06 6.73 -0.03
C VAL A 53 -5.02 5.81 0.72
N PHE A 54 -4.54 5.27 1.85
CA PHE A 54 -5.30 4.41 2.75
C PHE A 54 -5.55 5.12 4.07
N ASP A 55 -6.77 4.95 4.58
CA ASP A 55 -7.12 5.22 5.97
C ASP A 55 -6.90 3.94 6.80
N LEU A 56 -5.97 3.98 7.74
CA LEU A 56 -5.82 2.97 8.77
C LEU A 56 -6.66 3.35 9.96
N GLN A 57 -7.59 2.47 10.32
CA GLN A 57 -8.44 2.61 11.48
C GLN A 57 -8.14 1.51 12.49
N ARG A 58 -8.29 1.82 13.77
CA ARG A 58 -8.04 0.95 14.90
C ARG A 58 -9.33 0.73 15.68
N TRP A 59 -9.57 -0.49 16.17
CA TRP A 59 -10.63 -0.75 17.14
C TRP A 59 -10.24 -0.21 18.52
N ASP A 60 -11.08 0.65 19.10
CA ASP A 60 -10.87 1.23 20.43
C ASP A 60 -11.62 0.52 21.57
N GLY A 61 -12.31 -0.59 21.26
CA GLY A 61 -13.20 -1.30 22.17
C GLY A 61 -14.69 -1.07 21.88
N THR A 62 -15.03 -0.02 21.14
CA THR A 62 -16.43 0.35 20.82
C THR A 62 -16.65 0.54 19.32
N GLN A 63 -15.70 1.18 18.62
CA GLN A 63 -15.79 1.45 17.19
C GLN A 63 -14.40 1.48 16.53
N TYR A 64 -14.39 1.47 15.19
CA TYR A 64 -13.18 1.76 14.44
C TYR A 64 -12.95 3.27 14.39
N VAL A 65 -11.82 3.72 14.91
CA VAL A 65 -11.38 5.13 14.91
C VAL A 65 -10.17 5.31 14.01
N HIS A 66 -10.03 6.49 13.41
CA HIS A 66 -8.85 6.83 12.61
C HIS A 66 -7.56 6.71 13.44
N ASP A 67 -6.59 5.96 12.93
CA ASP A 67 -5.22 5.90 13.47
C ASP A 67 -4.30 6.82 12.67
N ARG A 68 -4.17 6.58 11.35
CA ARG A 68 -3.37 7.42 10.44
C ARG A 68 -3.66 7.16 8.97
N THR A 69 -3.17 8.06 8.13
CA THR A 69 -3.14 7.91 6.66
C THR A 69 -1.83 7.30 6.19
N ILE A 70 -1.91 6.40 5.19
CA ILE A 70 -0.76 5.75 4.55
C ILE A 70 -0.81 6.02 3.05
N THR A 71 0.29 6.48 2.47
CA THR A 71 0.44 6.66 1.01
C THR A 71 1.42 5.63 0.46
N THR A 72 1.05 4.96 -0.63
CA THR A 72 1.85 3.87 -1.20
C THR A 72 3.02 4.40 -2.03
N SER A 73 4.11 3.62 -2.08
CA SER A 73 5.35 3.97 -2.79
C SER A 73 5.53 3.13 -4.07
N SER A 74 6.27 3.68 -5.03
CA SER A 74 6.65 3.01 -6.29
C SER A 74 7.87 2.10 -6.15
N THR A 75 8.66 2.23 -5.08
CA THR A 75 9.97 1.55 -4.95
C THR A 75 9.96 0.37 -4.00
N ALA A 76 9.09 0.39 -2.98
CA ALA A 76 9.02 -0.64 -1.96
C ALA A 76 7.64 -0.67 -1.27
N ALA A 77 7.39 -1.73 -0.51
CA ALA A 77 6.22 -1.78 0.35
C ALA A 77 6.27 -0.68 1.41
N SER A 78 5.12 -0.08 1.70
CA SER A 78 5.00 0.95 2.74
C SER A 78 4.98 0.28 4.12
N VAL A 79 5.80 0.77 5.04
CA VAL A 79 5.88 0.23 6.40
C VAL A 79 4.74 0.81 7.23
N VAL A 80 3.90 -0.07 7.77
CA VAL A 80 2.83 0.28 8.71
C VAL A 80 3.26 -0.23 10.08
N ASP A 81 3.90 0.64 10.86
CA ASP A 81 4.56 0.30 12.12
C ASP A 81 3.78 0.72 13.36
N LYS A 82 4.30 0.30 14.53
CA LYS A 82 3.77 0.59 15.87
C LYS A 82 2.32 0.12 16.04
N LEU A 83 2.02 -1.02 15.44
CA LEU A 83 0.73 -1.69 15.60
C LEU A 83 0.74 -2.53 16.87
N GLU A 84 -0.34 -2.47 17.62
CA GLU A 84 -0.48 -3.24 18.85
C GLU A 84 -0.86 -4.69 18.55
N CYS A 85 -0.17 -5.65 19.17
CA CYS A 85 -0.51 -7.07 19.01
C CYS A 85 -1.92 -7.33 19.59
N GLY A 86 -2.72 -8.12 18.88
CA GLY A 86 -4.06 -8.49 19.29
C GLY A 86 -5.16 -7.50 18.90
N THR A 87 -4.81 -6.28 18.50
CA THR A 87 -5.75 -5.22 18.09
C THR A 87 -6.26 -5.41 16.67
N ALA A 88 -7.57 -5.25 16.49
CA ALA A 88 -8.19 -5.21 15.17
C ALA A 88 -7.94 -3.84 14.50
N TYR A 89 -7.52 -3.90 13.24
CA TYR A 89 -7.29 -2.78 12.35
C TYR A 89 -8.12 -2.94 11.08
N ARG A 90 -8.46 -1.81 10.46
CA ARG A 90 -9.18 -1.76 9.20
C ARG A 90 -8.47 -0.82 8.23
N LEU A 91 -8.11 -1.32 7.05
CA LEU A 91 -7.50 -0.57 5.96
C LEU A 91 -8.53 -0.31 4.86
N THR A 92 -8.84 0.95 4.62
CA THR A 92 -9.77 1.38 3.57
C THR A 92 -9.05 2.29 2.59
N GLU A 93 -9.10 2.00 1.28
CA GLU A 93 -8.59 2.91 0.28
C GLU A 93 -9.52 4.14 0.19
N THR A 94 -8.94 5.32 0.30
CA THR A 94 -9.66 6.61 0.25
C THR A 94 -9.34 7.39 -1.02
N GLN A 95 -8.21 7.09 -1.66
CA GLN A 95 -7.83 7.64 -2.95
C GLN A 95 -7.08 6.59 -3.76
N ALA A 96 -7.55 6.33 -4.98
CA ALA A 96 -6.87 5.46 -5.92
C ALA A 96 -5.68 6.17 -6.59
N PRO A 97 -4.69 5.42 -7.09
CA PRO A 97 -3.71 5.95 -8.03
C PRO A 97 -4.39 6.49 -9.30
N VAL A 98 -3.69 7.38 -10.01
CA VAL A 98 -4.14 7.92 -11.31
C VAL A 98 -4.40 6.77 -12.29
N ASP A 99 -5.52 6.84 -13.03
CA ASP A 99 -5.99 5.83 -13.99
C ASP A 99 -6.42 4.48 -13.40
N TYR A 100 -6.66 4.40 -12.09
CA TYR A 100 -7.17 3.20 -11.41
C TYR A 100 -8.53 3.45 -10.74
N ASN A 101 -9.33 2.38 -10.63
CA ASN A 101 -10.56 2.41 -9.85
C ASN A 101 -10.25 2.39 -8.36
N LEU A 102 -11.03 3.14 -7.57
CA LEU A 102 -11.01 3.11 -6.11
C LEU A 102 -11.63 1.81 -5.59
N ASP A 103 -10.88 1.05 -4.79
CA ASP A 103 -11.41 -0.09 -4.03
C ASP A 103 -11.64 0.30 -2.57
N SER A 104 -12.83 0.84 -2.30
CA SER A 104 -13.24 1.23 -0.94
C SER A 104 -13.65 0.03 -0.06
N THR A 105 -13.44 -1.22 -0.51
CA THR A 105 -13.74 -2.41 0.29
C THR A 105 -12.78 -2.49 1.47
N PRO A 106 -13.24 -2.42 2.73
CA PRO A 106 -12.34 -2.45 3.88
C PRO A 106 -11.62 -3.80 4.02
N TYR A 107 -10.37 -3.78 4.47
CA TYR A 107 -9.61 -4.98 4.82
C TYR A 107 -9.29 -4.97 6.29
N GLU A 108 -9.88 -5.93 6.99
CA GLU A 108 -9.74 -6.07 8.43
C GLU A 108 -8.66 -7.08 8.76
N PHE A 109 -7.77 -6.70 9.67
CA PHE A 109 -6.65 -7.51 10.06
C PHE A 109 -6.22 -7.26 11.50
N ALA A 110 -5.46 -8.19 12.09
CA ALA A 110 -4.86 -8.01 13.41
C ALA A 110 -3.45 -8.60 13.43
N LEU A 111 -2.58 -8.07 14.29
CA LEU A 111 -1.29 -8.72 14.55
C LEU A 111 -1.48 -9.85 15.56
N LYS A 112 -0.97 -11.04 15.23
CA LYS A 112 -0.99 -12.23 16.10
C LYS A 112 -0.32 -11.90 17.44
N ALA A 113 -0.95 -12.38 18.51
CA ALA A 113 -0.64 -11.98 19.87
C ALA A 113 0.81 -12.26 20.27
N CYS A 114 1.41 -11.27 20.94
CA CYS A 114 2.73 -11.31 21.55
C CYS A 114 2.63 -11.44 23.08
N GLU A 115 1.48 -11.92 23.60
CA GLU A 115 0.84 -11.66 24.93
C GLU A 115 -0.12 -10.46 24.90
N ALA A 116 -1.29 -10.60 24.25
CA ALA A 116 -2.22 -9.47 24.05
C ALA A 116 -3.26 -9.32 25.17
N PRO A 117 -3.66 -8.08 25.54
CA PRO A 117 -4.83 -7.80 26.38
C PRO A 117 -6.15 -8.30 25.77
N THR A 118 -7.15 -8.54 26.61
CA THR A 118 -8.53 -8.85 26.18
C THR A 118 -9.26 -7.60 25.68
N GLY A 119 -10.24 -7.77 24.79
CA GLY A 119 -11.15 -6.67 24.35
C GLY A 119 -10.68 -5.83 23.15
N LEU A 120 -9.56 -6.19 22.51
CA LEU A 120 -9.00 -5.42 21.38
C LEU A 120 -9.60 -5.76 20.00
N LYS A 121 -10.66 -6.57 19.96
CA LYS A 121 -11.38 -6.94 18.74
C LYS A 121 -12.90 -6.79 18.95
N PRO A 122 -13.67 -6.46 17.90
CA PRO A 122 -15.14 -6.49 17.94
C PRO A 122 -15.71 -7.90 18.20
N ASP A 123 -16.95 -7.97 18.67
CA ASP A 123 -17.71 -9.21 18.73
C ASP A 123 -17.93 -9.77 17.32
N GLY A 124 -17.77 -11.10 17.16
CA GLY A 124 -17.95 -11.77 15.86
C GLY A 124 -16.87 -11.41 14.82
N TRP A 125 -15.68 -10.99 15.24
CA TRP A 125 -14.60 -10.64 14.33
C TRP A 125 -14.14 -11.83 13.46
N HIS A 126 -14.02 -11.61 12.15
CA HIS A 126 -13.62 -12.60 11.14
C HIS A 126 -12.45 -12.13 10.25
N GLY A 127 -11.69 -11.11 10.67
CA GLY A 127 -10.55 -10.58 9.92
C GLY A 127 -9.35 -11.53 9.89
N VAL A 128 -8.32 -11.14 9.14
CA VAL A 128 -7.11 -11.95 8.95
C VAL A 128 -6.08 -11.65 10.04
N GLU A 129 -5.49 -12.70 10.64
CA GLU A 129 -4.36 -12.53 11.55
C GLU A 129 -3.03 -12.58 10.79
N HIS A 130 -2.17 -11.59 11.02
CA HIS A 130 -0.83 -11.50 10.46
C HIS A 130 0.23 -11.61 11.54
N ILE A 131 1.41 -12.13 11.21
CA ILE A 131 2.58 -12.02 12.09
C ILE A 131 3.26 -10.67 11.88
N THR A 132 4.12 -10.30 12.82
CA THR A 132 4.92 -9.08 12.69
C THR A 132 5.75 -9.08 11.40
N MET A 133 5.71 -7.96 10.68
CA MET A 133 6.37 -7.73 9.39
C MET A 133 5.84 -8.59 8.24
N ASP A 134 4.64 -9.16 8.36
CA ASP A 134 3.97 -9.80 7.23
C ASP A 134 3.52 -8.77 6.16
N THR A 135 3.31 -9.21 4.93
CA THR A 135 2.93 -8.34 3.80
C THR A 135 1.45 -8.46 3.48
N ILE A 136 0.73 -7.33 3.57
CA ILE A 136 -0.61 -7.16 3.04
C ILE A 136 -0.50 -6.65 1.60
N THR A 137 -1.19 -7.31 0.67
CA THR A 137 -1.23 -6.90 -0.75
C THR A 137 -2.66 -6.49 -1.14
N ARG A 138 -2.80 -5.29 -1.72
CA ARG A 138 -4.06 -4.77 -2.26
C ARG A 138 -3.92 -4.49 -3.76
N THR A 139 -4.90 -4.89 -4.55
CA THR A 139 -4.91 -4.70 -6.01
C THR A 139 -5.89 -3.62 -6.41
N ASN A 140 -5.61 -2.84 -7.47
CA ASN A 140 -6.62 -2.00 -8.13
C ASN A 140 -6.71 -2.41 -9.59
N GLN A 141 -7.92 -2.29 -10.11
CA GLN A 141 -8.20 -2.47 -11.52
C GLN A 141 -7.98 -1.14 -12.26
N ARG A 142 -7.24 -1.18 -13.37
CA ARG A 142 -7.08 -0.02 -14.26
C ARG A 142 -8.45 0.43 -14.78
N ILE A 143 -8.64 1.73 -14.93
CA ILE A 143 -9.75 2.28 -15.68
C ILE A 143 -9.46 2.01 -17.16
N PRO A 144 -10.34 1.30 -17.88
CA PRO A 144 -10.14 1.09 -19.30
C PRO A 144 -10.21 2.44 -20.02
N VAL A 145 -9.10 2.86 -20.63
CA VAL A 145 -9.11 4.02 -21.52
C VAL A 145 -9.99 3.66 -22.70
N LYS A 146 -11.15 4.33 -22.83
CA LYS A 146 -12.00 4.18 -24.01
C LYS A 146 -11.26 4.79 -25.19
N HIS A 147 -10.44 4.00 -25.86
CA HIS A 147 -9.94 4.33 -27.19
C HIS A 147 -11.14 4.30 -28.13
N THR A 148 -11.77 5.44 -28.36
CA THR A 148 -12.60 5.61 -29.55
C THR A 148 -11.64 5.63 -30.73
N MET A 149 -11.31 4.45 -31.26
CA MET A 149 -10.73 4.35 -32.59
C MET A 149 -11.74 4.98 -33.55
N PRO A 150 -11.34 5.86 -34.49
CA PRO A 150 -12.23 6.19 -35.59
C PRO A 150 -12.52 4.88 -36.31
N THR A 151 -13.78 4.48 -36.37
CA THR A 151 -14.21 3.32 -37.15
C THR A 151 -13.99 3.64 -38.63
N THR A 152 -12.77 3.42 -39.16
CA THR A 152 -12.54 3.43 -40.61
C THR A 152 -13.12 2.15 -41.17
N GLY A 153 -14.44 2.18 -41.41
CA GLY A 153 -15.19 1.02 -41.87
C GLY A 153 -16.71 1.19 -41.90
N GLN A 154 -17.23 2.41 -41.90
CA GLN A 154 -18.57 2.78 -42.42
C GLN A 154 -18.67 4.31 -42.27
N GLY A 155 -18.88 5.00 -43.39
CA GLY A 155 -18.68 6.45 -43.46
C GLY A 155 -19.57 7.24 -42.49
N LEU A 156 -18.96 8.14 -41.72
CA LEU A 156 -19.35 9.54 -41.53
C LEU A 156 -18.42 10.25 -40.52
N ILE A 157 -17.66 11.18 -41.09
CA ILE A 157 -16.95 12.36 -40.57
C ILE A 157 -17.26 12.79 -39.12
N LEU A 158 -16.23 12.91 -38.27
CA LEU A 158 -16.16 13.96 -37.23
C LEU A 158 -14.76 14.61 -37.24
N ILE A 159 -14.76 15.87 -37.65
CA ILE A 159 -13.64 16.78 -37.85
C ILE A 159 -13.18 17.32 -36.48
N LEU A 160 -11.86 17.31 -36.25
CA LEU A 160 -11.20 18.13 -35.22
C LEU A 160 -11.41 19.61 -35.59
N LEU A 161 -12.37 20.28 -34.94
CA LEU A 161 -12.52 21.73 -35.08
C LEU A 161 -11.39 22.45 -34.34
N LEU A 162 -10.38 22.82 -35.12
CA LEU A 162 -9.51 23.96 -34.89
C LEU A 162 -10.36 25.20 -34.60
N GLY A 163 -10.25 25.75 -33.39
CA GLY A 163 -10.75 27.09 -33.08
C GLY A 163 -9.86 28.14 -33.71
N ILE A 164 -10.17 28.57 -34.94
CA ILE A 164 -9.76 29.89 -35.44
C ILE A 164 -11.03 30.73 -35.62
N SER A 165 -10.98 31.85 -34.92
CA SER A 165 -12.00 32.83 -34.61
C SER A 165 -12.54 33.60 -35.84
N LEU A 166 -13.86 33.79 -35.87
CA LEU A 166 -14.56 35.08 -36.03
C LEU A 166 -14.23 35.96 -37.25
N THR A 167 -15.16 36.04 -38.22
CA THR A 167 -15.89 37.29 -38.56
C THR A 167 -17.02 36.99 -39.54
N THR A 168 -18.25 37.16 -39.07
CA THR A 168 -19.47 37.27 -39.87
C THR A 168 -19.69 38.72 -40.29
N MET A 169 -19.87 38.98 -41.58
CA MET A 169 -20.44 40.23 -42.09
C MET A 169 -21.47 39.90 -43.18
N ILE A 170 -22.74 39.86 -42.76
CA ILE A 170 -23.93 40.52 -43.34
C ILE A 170 -23.60 41.30 -44.64
N GLY A 171 -24.25 41.18 -45.80
CA GLY A 171 -25.62 40.81 -46.13
C GLY A 171 -26.14 41.86 -47.15
N GLY A 172 -26.63 41.43 -48.32
CA GLY A 172 -27.71 42.12 -49.04
C GLY A 172 -27.43 42.91 -50.34
N ILE A 173 -28.29 42.58 -51.31
CA ILE A 173 -29.08 43.44 -52.22
C ILE A 173 -28.56 43.83 -53.64
N ILE A 174 -29.49 43.64 -54.61
CA ILE A 174 -29.82 44.44 -55.82
C ILE A 174 -29.39 43.90 -57.20
N ILE A 175 -30.36 43.23 -57.86
CA ILE A 175 -30.92 43.48 -59.21
C ILE A 175 -30.05 44.24 -60.21
N LEU A 176 -29.84 43.66 -61.40
CA LEU A 176 -30.00 44.40 -62.67
C LEU A 176 -30.21 43.44 -63.85
N ALA A 177 -31.43 43.47 -64.38
CA ALA A 177 -31.73 43.05 -65.73
C ALA A 177 -31.33 44.16 -66.71
N ARG A 178 -30.67 43.83 -67.84
CA ARG A 178 -31.07 44.32 -69.18
C ARG A 178 -30.20 43.78 -70.33
N THR A 179 -30.90 43.17 -71.29
CA THR A 179 -30.82 43.31 -72.77
C THR A 179 -29.55 42.92 -73.54
N SER A 180 -29.66 41.80 -74.28
CA SER A 180 -29.67 41.67 -75.76
C SER A 180 -28.71 42.51 -76.64
N ARG A 181 -28.00 41.77 -77.52
CA ARG A 181 -27.57 42.01 -78.93
C ARG A 181 -26.09 41.61 -79.10
N ARG A 182 -25.64 40.88 -80.12
CA ARG A 182 -26.12 40.60 -81.48
C ARG A 182 -25.75 39.18 -81.88
#